data_AF-A0A7C9L8G4-F1
#
_entry.id   AF-A0A7C9L8G4-F1
#
_cell.length_a   1.000
_cell.length_b   1.000
_cell.length_c   1.000
_cell.angle_alpha   90.00
_cell.angle_beta   90.00
_cell.angle_gamma   90.00
#
_symmetry.space_group_name_H-M   'P 1'
#
loop_
_entity.id
_entity.type
_entity.pdbx_description
1 polymer ?
#
loop_
_entity_poly.entity_id
_entity_poly.type
_entity_poly.pdbx_seq_one_letter_code
_entity_poly.pdbx_strand_id
1 'polypeptide(L)'
;MREETVTVKIDHPLGSTDEDNPSVVYPINCGYVDVERTAGFSELDKQRVYLLGVDVAVDEYIGELIAVARRRDDPETVWIIAPENISYTIQQIEEMIYFEEQYYDSFVEIVDEELWDAYDENEKLLGFDLKRSQAKSLPDGVYHVIVNVYTMTKDGKLLTTERSRNKTYPLKWEVTGGSILKGETAAEGAVRELYEETGIKISTEDLIVLYSYVDKPKHAIYHSYLNLIEKEVHVTLQEGETMDYMYVPYKEFDELVNSDRFVPSEQRRYKNQAVFTMLSRFIPDSAAST
;
A
#
# COMPACT_ATOMS: atom_id res chain seq x y z
N MET A 1 4.05 9.93 4.44
CA MET A 1 2.67 9.93 4.94
C MET A 1 2.59 10.80 6.17
N ARG A 2 1.60 11.71 6.26
CA ARG A 2 1.21 12.30 7.54
C ARG A 2 0.07 11.41 8.03
N GLU A 3 0.35 10.53 8.97
CA GLU A 3 -0.71 9.82 9.69
C GLU A 3 -1.50 10.88 10.47
N GLU A 4 -2.65 11.28 9.95
CA GLU A 4 -3.56 12.18 10.65
C GLU A 4 -4.35 11.32 11.66
N THR A 5 -3.74 11.11 12.83
CA THR A 5 -4.44 10.53 13.97
C THR A 5 -5.54 11.48 14.44
N VAL A 6 -6.76 10.99 14.52
CA VAL A 6 -7.96 11.74 14.89
C VAL A 6 -8.46 11.25 16.24
N THR A 7 -8.75 12.18 17.16
CA THR A 7 -9.46 11.85 18.40
C THR A 7 -10.96 11.93 18.13
N VAL A 8 -11.69 10.86 18.47
CA VAL A 8 -13.13 10.71 18.20
C VAL A 8 -13.88 10.58 19.52
N LYS A 9 -14.92 11.41 19.71
CA LYS A 9 -15.90 11.24 20.79
C LYS A 9 -17.10 10.44 20.27
N ILE A 10 -17.45 9.36 20.94
CA ILE A 10 -18.56 8.48 20.55
C ILE A 10 -19.85 8.96 21.20
N ASP A 11 -20.89 9.17 20.37
CA ASP A 11 -22.24 9.47 20.83
C ASP A 11 -23.24 8.33 20.54
N HIS A 12 -22.89 7.40 19.64
CA HIS A 12 -23.64 6.17 19.37
C HIS A 12 -22.70 4.97 19.48
N PRO A 13 -22.51 4.41 20.69
CA PRO A 13 -21.62 3.27 20.89
C PRO A 13 -22.15 2.00 20.23
N LEU A 14 -21.25 1.08 19.88
CA LEU A 14 -21.61 -0.20 19.28
C LEU A 14 -22.72 -0.90 20.08
N GLY A 15 -23.80 -1.29 19.39
CA GLY A 15 -24.97 -1.94 19.96
C GLY A 15 -26.00 -1.00 20.57
N SER A 16 -25.77 0.33 20.56
CA SER A 16 -26.81 1.31 20.90
C SER A 16 -27.92 1.32 19.85
N THR A 17 -29.06 1.88 20.22
CA THR A 17 -30.18 2.10 19.30
C THR A 17 -30.37 3.58 19.03
N ASP A 18 -30.84 3.93 17.84
CA ASP A 18 -31.27 5.30 17.53
C ASP A 18 -32.46 5.70 18.43
N GLU A 19 -32.41 6.91 19.00
CA GLU A 19 -33.44 7.40 19.95
C GLU A 19 -34.81 7.59 19.28
N ASP A 20 -34.82 7.98 18.00
CA ASP A 20 -36.02 8.21 17.20
C ASP A 20 -36.50 6.93 16.51
N ASN A 21 -35.61 5.95 16.31
CA ASN A 21 -35.90 4.66 15.71
C ASN A 21 -35.20 3.48 16.44
N PRO A 22 -35.79 2.96 17.54
CA PRO A 22 -35.20 1.86 18.32
C PRO A 22 -34.98 0.53 17.59
N SER A 23 -35.45 0.41 16.34
CA SER A 23 -35.20 -0.77 15.51
C SER A 23 -33.86 -0.73 14.78
N VAL A 24 -33.23 0.45 14.70
CA VAL A 24 -31.88 0.64 14.16
C VAL A 24 -30.90 0.44 15.30
N VAL A 25 -30.11 -0.64 15.20
CA VAL A 25 -29.01 -0.93 16.11
C VAL A 25 -27.72 -0.56 15.40
N TYR A 26 -26.88 0.24 16.05
CA TYR A 26 -25.58 0.64 15.54
C TYR A 26 -24.62 -0.55 15.54
N PRO A 27 -24.19 -1.07 14.36
CA PRO A 27 -23.30 -2.23 14.28
C PRO A 27 -21.83 -1.85 14.53
N ILE A 28 -21.52 -0.55 14.55
CA ILE A 28 -20.21 0.04 14.77
C ILE A 28 -20.33 1.24 15.71
N ASN A 29 -19.22 1.71 16.28
CA ASN A 29 -19.19 2.95 17.06
C ASN A 29 -19.29 4.16 16.10
N CYS A 30 -20.18 5.11 16.39
CA CYS A 30 -20.33 6.35 15.64
C CYS A 30 -20.19 7.56 16.56
N GLY A 31 -19.65 8.64 16.02
CA GLY A 31 -19.25 9.79 16.81
C GLY A 31 -18.94 11.03 15.99
N TYR A 32 -18.11 11.89 16.56
CA TYR A 32 -17.60 13.09 15.90
C TYR A 32 -16.15 13.38 16.30
N VAL A 33 -15.46 14.12 15.45
CA VAL A 33 -14.08 14.56 15.70
C VAL A 33 -14.02 15.48 16.92
N ASP A 34 -13.11 15.19 17.85
CA ASP A 34 -12.78 16.09 18.96
C ASP A 34 -11.78 17.16 18.50
N VAL A 35 -12.30 18.28 17.98
CA VAL A 35 -11.51 19.37 17.39
C VAL A 35 -10.59 20.08 18.37
N GLU A 36 -10.88 20.03 19.68
CA GLU A 36 -10.00 20.63 20.70
C GLU A 36 -8.72 19.80 20.91
N ARG A 37 -8.80 18.49 20.67
CA ARG A 37 -7.71 17.53 20.87
C ARG A 37 -7.09 17.04 19.57
N THR A 38 -7.67 17.39 18.43
CA THR A 38 -7.15 17.04 17.10
C THR A 38 -6.50 18.27 16.46
N ALA A 39 -5.17 18.26 16.35
CA ALA A 39 -4.42 19.38 15.80
C ALA A 39 -4.76 19.60 14.32
N GLY A 40 -4.94 20.86 13.91
CA GLY A 40 -5.17 21.24 12.51
C GLY A 40 -6.65 21.36 12.08
N PHE A 41 -7.61 21.00 12.95
CA PHE A 41 -9.04 20.93 12.60
C PHE A 41 -9.96 21.81 13.45
N SER A 42 -9.43 22.90 14.02
CA SER A 42 -10.14 23.78 14.95
C SER A 42 -11.38 24.50 14.40
N GLU A 43 -11.65 24.40 13.08
CA GLU A 43 -12.77 25.04 12.40
C GLU A 43 -13.89 24.06 11.98
N LEU A 44 -13.73 22.74 12.21
CA LEU A 44 -14.77 21.77 11.88
C LEU A 44 -15.89 21.81 12.93
N ASP A 45 -17.13 22.04 12.49
CA ASP A 45 -18.30 21.86 13.35
C ASP A 45 -18.75 20.39 13.27
N LYS A 46 -18.56 19.64 14.37
CA LYS A 46 -19.06 18.27 14.57
C LYS A 46 -18.93 17.32 13.37
N GLN A 47 -17.75 17.25 12.76
CA GLN A 47 -17.46 16.30 11.68
C GLN A 47 -17.79 14.86 12.13
N ARG A 48 -18.78 14.24 11.50
CA ARG A 48 -19.25 12.88 11.80
C ARG A 48 -18.18 11.82 11.51
N VAL A 49 -18.18 10.76 12.32
CA VAL A 49 -17.22 9.65 12.24
C VAL A 49 -17.91 8.30 12.34
N TYR A 50 -17.51 7.37 11.46
CA TYR A 50 -17.66 5.93 11.61
C TYR A 50 -16.33 5.33 12.10
N LEU A 51 -16.36 4.60 13.22
CA LEU A 51 -15.18 3.91 13.77
C LEU A 51 -15.25 2.42 13.44
N LEU A 52 -14.38 1.97 12.53
CA LEU A 52 -14.31 0.58 12.09
C LEU A 52 -13.28 -0.21 12.90
N GLY A 53 -13.48 -1.53 13.05
CA GLY A 53 -12.48 -2.43 13.64
C GLY A 53 -12.37 -2.40 15.16
N VAL A 54 -13.28 -1.69 15.86
CA VAL A 54 -13.37 -1.65 17.32
C VAL A 54 -14.62 -2.39 17.77
N ASP A 55 -14.47 -3.67 18.09
CA ASP A 55 -15.57 -4.62 18.38
C ASP A 55 -16.12 -4.51 19.82
N VAL A 56 -15.93 -3.35 20.46
CA VAL A 56 -16.44 -3.03 21.81
C VAL A 56 -17.00 -1.62 21.81
N ALA A 57 -18.02 -1.38 22.63
CA ALA A 57 -18.51 -0.04 22.90
C ALA A 57 -17.43 0.79 23.62
N VAL A 58 -17.15 2.00 23.12
CA VAL A 58 -16.16 2.92 23.70
C VAL A 58 -16.74 4.34 23.78
N ASP A 59 -16.25 5.15 24.71
CA ASP A 59 -16.65 6.56 24.85
C ASP A 59 -15.79 7.50 23.98
N GLU A 60 -14.51 7.13 23.79
CA GLU A 60 -13.52 7.87 23.01
C GLU A 60 -12.56 6.90 22.33
N TYR A 61 -12.03 7.28 21.17
CA TYR A 61 -11.01 6.52 20.47
C TYR A 61 -10.02 7.43 19.74
N ILE A 62 -8.77 7.01 19.60
CA ILE A 62 -7.77 7.65 18.74
C ILE A 62 -7.42 6.66 17.64
N GLY A 63 -7.61 7.06 16.39
CA GLY A 63 -7.32 6.21 15.23
C GLY A 63 -6.94 7.04 14.01
N GLU A 64 -6.69 6.36 12.89
CA GLU A 64 -6.28 6.97 11.63
C GLU A 64 -7.48 7.26 10.75
N LEU A 65 -7.49 8.42 10.09
CA LEU A 65 -8.42 8.73 9.02
C LEU A 65 -8.04 7.95 7.76
N ILE A 66 -8.83 6.93 7.41
CA ILE A 66 -8.52 6.04 6.28
C ILE A 66 -9.36 6.32 5.04
N ALA A 67 -10.56 6.90 5.20
CA ALA A 67 -11.45 7.23 4.10
C ALA A 67 -12.49 8.28 4.49
N VAL A 68 -13.19 8.82 3.50
CA VAL A 68 -14.32 9.73 3.65
C VAL A 68 -15.51 9.19 2.85
N ALA A 69 -16.65 8.99 3.49
CA ALA A 69 -17.92 8.77 2.83
C ALA A 69 -18.50 10.12 2.42
N ARG A 70 -18.79 10.25 1.12
CA ARG A 70 -19.42 11.44 0.54
C ARG A 70 -20.80 11.08 0.01
N ARG A 71 -21.73 12.01 0.12
CA ARG A 71 -23.10 11.86 -0.37
C ARG A 71 -23.31 12.78 -1.56
N ARG A 72 -23.97 12.30 -2.61
CA ARG A 72 -24.30 13.12 -3.81
C ARG A 72 -25.55 13.95 -3.59
N ASP A 73 -26.42 13.46 -2.73
CA ASP A 73 -27.72 14.01 -2.37
C ASP A 73 -27.71 14.79 -1.04
N ASP A 74 -26.60 14.77 -0.31
CA ASP A 74 -26.42 15.47 0.96
C ASP A 74 -25.03 16.12 1.04
N PRO A 75 -24.91 17.40 1.50
CA PRO A 75 -23.61 18.08 1.57
C PRO A 75 -22.70 17.59 2.70
N GLU A 76 -23.22 16.85 3.68
CA GLU A 76 -22.42 16.31 4.78
C GLU A 76 -21.50 15.17 4.32
N THR A 77 -20.32 15.10 4.93
CA THR A 77 -19.38 14.00 4.75
C THR A 77 -19.16 13.29 6.06
N VAL A 78 -18.92 11.98 6.01
CA VAL A 78 -18.59 11.18 7.21
C VAL A 78 -17.18 10.65 7.09
N TRP A 79 -16.38 10.83 8.13
CA TRP A 79 -15.00 10.33 8.18
C TRP A 79 -14.99 8.88 8.65
N ILE A 80 -14.16 8.06 8.04
CA ILE A 80 -13.95 6.68 8.43
C ILE A 80 -12.62 6.60 9.15
N ILE A 81 -12.69 6.29 10.45
CA ILE A 81 -11.54 6.12 11.33
C ILE A 81 -11.35 4.64 11.64
N ALA A 82 -10.10 4.18 11.66
CA ALA A 82 -9.75 2.80 12.02
C ALA A 82 -8.53 2.76 12.97
N PRO A 83 -8.31 1.64 13.68
CA PRO A 83 -7.07 1.40 14.39
C PRO A 83 -5.86 1.50 13.44
N GLU A 84 -4.74 1.97 13.99
CA GLU A 84 -3.47 2.05 13.26
C GLU A 84 -3.13 0.73 12.60
N ASN A 85 -2.58 0.79 11.39
CA ASN A 85 -2.18 -0.37 10.62
C ASN A 85 -3.32 -1.36 10.31
N ILE A 86 -4.57 -0.90 10.15
CA ILE A 86 -5.65 -1.74 9.61
C ILE A 86 -6.15 -1.16 8.28
N SER A 87 -5.98 -1.92 7.20
CA SER A 87 -6.48 -1.55 5.87
C SER A 87 -7.79 -2.27 5.55
N TYR A 88 -8.72 -1.56 4.94
CA TYR A 88 -9.97 -2.10 4.40
C TYR A 88 -10.03 -1.88 2.89
N THR A 89 -10.68 -2.79 2.16
CA THR A 89 -11.11 -2.48 0.78
C THR A 89 -12.30 -1.53 0.80
N ILE A 90 -12.51 -0.77 -0.29
CA ILE A 90 -13.70 0.07 -0.45
C ILE A 90 -14.98 -0.73 -0.18
N GLN A 91 -15.10 -1.93 -0.76
CA GLN A 91 -16.25 -2.80 -0.55
C GLN A 91 -16.47 -3.15 0.93
N GLN A 92 -15.40 -3.45 1.68
CA GLN A 92 -15.51 -3.75 3.11
C GLN A 92 -16.01 -2.53 3.88
N ILE A 93 -15.49 -1.34 3.57
CA ILE A 93 -15.94 -0.09 4.20
C ILE A 93 -17.43 0.12 3.89
N GLU A 94 -17.82 0.06 2.62
CA GLU A 94 -19.21 0.24 2.16
C GLU A 94 -20.17 -0.74 2.84
N GLU A 95 -19.80 -2.02 2.97
CA GLU A 95 -20.60 -3.04 3.68
C GLU A 95 -20.75 -2.71 5.17
N MET A 96 -19.70 -2.23 5.84
CA MET A 96 -19.71 -1.92 7.27
C MET A 96 -20.52 -0.66 7.60
N ILE A 97 -20.53 0.34 6.71
CA ILE A 97 -21.26 1.61 6.90
C ILE A 97 -22.66 1.60 6.29
N TYR A 98 -23.04 0.52 5.60
CA TYR A 98 -24.33 0.40 4.90
C TYR A 98 -25.54 0.63 5.80
N PHE A 99 -25.46 0.32 7.10
CA PHE A 99 -26.59 0.46 8.04
C PHE A 99 -27.18 1.88 8.06
N GLU A 100 -26.35 2.91 7.91
CA GLU A 100 -26.79 4.31 7.76
C GLU A 100 -26.68 4.79 6.31
N GLU A 101 -25.60 4.44 5.61
CA GLU A 101 -25.36 4.94 4.26
C GLU A 101 -26.33 4.40 3.20
N GLN A 102 -27.09 3.32 3.48
CA GLN A 102 -28.15 2.82 2.60
C GLN A 102 -29.27 3.83 2.32
N TYR A 103 -29.40 4.87 3.15
CA TYR A 103 -30.41 5.90 3.02
C TYR A 103 -29.95 7.09 2.18
N TYR A 104 -28.71 7.09 1.70
CA TYR A 104 -28.09 8.16 0.91
C TYR A 104 -27.53 7.64 -0.42
N ASP A 105 -27.37 8.52 -1.41
CA ASP A 105 -26.57 8.25 -2.60
C ASP A 105 -25.09 8.51 -2.29
N SER A 106 -24.49 7.60 -1.51
CA SER A 106 -23.14 7.74 -0.99
C SER A 106 -22.08 6.99 -1.81
N PHE A 107 -20.82 7.38 -1.64
CA PHE A 107 -19.63 6.67 -2.12
C PHE A 107 -18.44 6.91 -1.19
N VAL A 108 -17.51 5.97 -1.15
CA VAL A 108 -16.30 6.06 -0.32
C VAL A 108 -15.11 6.56 -1.14
N GLU A 109 -14.37 7.50 -0.57
CA GLU A 109 -13.10 8.00 -1.09
C GLU A 109 -11.98 7.70 -0.08
N ILE A 110 -10.97 6.94 -0.49
CA ILE A 110 -9.82 6.61 0.36
C ILE A 110 -8.96 7.87 0.59
N VAL A 111 -8.50 8.08 1.82
CA VAL A 111 -7.55 9.16 2.14
C VAL A 111 -6.16 8.78 1.65
N ASP A 112 -5.41 9.76 1.15
CA ASP A 112 -4.09 9.55 0.53
C ASP A 112 -4.11 8.52 -0.61
N GLU A 113 -5.20 8.51 -1.40
CA GLU A 113 -5.34 7.65 -2.57
C GLU A 113 -4.22 7.93 -3.60
N GLU A 114 -3.40 6.92 -3.87
CA GLU A 114 -2.42 6.99 -4.95
C GLU A 114 -3.12 7.10 -6.31
N LEU A 115 -2.67 8.08 -7.08
CA LEU A 115 -3.04 8.25 -8.48
C LEU A 115 -1.94 7.69 -9.36
N TRP A 116 -2.33 6.91 -10.35
CA TRP A 116 -1.45 6.35 -11.37
C TRP A 116 -1.89 6.81 -12.75
N ASP A 117 -0.95 6.94 -13.70
CA ASP A 117 -1.29 7.11 -15.10
C ASP A 117 -1.83 5.78 -15.68
N ALA A 118 -2.85 5.86 -16.54
CA ALA A 118 -3.32 4.71 -17.31
C ALA A 118 -2.48 4.49 -18.58
N TYR A 119 -2.01 3.27 -18.80
CA TYR A 119 -1.21 2.87 -19.96
C TYR A 119 -1.89 1.78 -20.80
N ASP A 120 -1.54 1.70 -22.08
CA ASP A 120 -1.76 0.50 -22.89
C ASP A 120 -0.65 -0.55 -22.67
N GLU A 121 -0.75 -1.71 -23.33
CA GLU A 121 0.22 -2.80 -23.18
C GLU A 121 1.65 -2.47 -23.68
N ASN A 122 1.82 -1.36 -24.41
CA ASN A 122 3.12 -0.88 -24.90
C ASN A 122 3.63 0.30 -24.06
N GLU A 123 3.05 0.52 -22.87
CA GLU A 123 3.39 1.61 -21.96
C GLU A 123 3.15 3.00 -22.58
N LYS A 124 2.15 3.12 -23.46
CA LYS A 124 1.71 4.41 -23.97
C LYS A 124 0.56 4.95 -23.13
N LEU A 125 0.66 6.23 -22.72
CA LEU A 125 -0.38 6.93 -21.98
C LEU A 125 -1.74 6.90 -22.71
N LEU A 126 -2.78 6.56 -21.96
CA LEU A 126 -4.19 6.58 -22.40
C LEU A 126 -4.88 7.91 -22.09
N GLY A 127 -4.28 8.75 -21.23
CA GLY A 127 -4.75 10.11 -20.96
C GLY A 127 -5.86 10.22 -19.91
N PHE A 128 -6.00 9.22 -19.03
CA PHE A 128 -6.84 9.28 -17.85
C PHE A 128 -6.14 8.65 -16.63
N ASP A 129 -6.64 8.97 -15.44
CA ASP A 129 -6.03 8.57 -14.17
C ASP A 129 -6.66 7.26 -13.66
N LEU A 130 -5.86 6.44 -13.00
CA LEU A 130 -6.28 5.29 -12.21
C LEU A 130 -6.12 5.60 -10.74
N LYS A 131 -7.02 5.06 -9.92
CA LYS A 131 -6.86 5.03 -8.45
C LYS A 131 -6.32 3.67 -8.03
N ARG A 132 -5.39 3.62 -7.08
CA ARG A 132 -4.87 2.35 -6.53
C ARG A 132 -5.96 1.43 -6.03
N SER A 133 -7.01 1.96 -5.41
CA SER A 133 -8.18 1.22 -4.97
C SER A 133 -8.88 0.43 -6.10
N GLN A 134 -8.68 0.82 -7.37
CA GLN A 134 -9.24 0.16 -8.57
C GLN A 134 -8.32 -0.91 -9.16
N ALA A 135 -7.12 -1.15 -8.60
CA ALA A 135 -6.11 -2.04 -9.18
C ALA A 135 -6.61 -3.48 -9.50
N LYS A 136 -7.64 -3.95 -8.79
CA LYS A 136 -8.24 -5.29 -9.00
C LYS A 136 -9.38 -5.32 -10.02
N SER A 137 -9.81 -4.17 -10.53
CA SER A 137 -10.97 -4.01 -11.41
C SER A 137 -10.68 -3.11 -12.60
N LEU A 138 -9.42 -3.07 -13.05
CA LEU A 138 -9.02 -2.30 -14.23
C LEU A 138 -9.65 -2.89 -15.51
N PRO A 139 -10.07 -2.06 -16.48
CA PRO A 139 -10.60 -2.55 -17.75
C PRO A 139 -9.55 -3.31 -18.58
N ASP A 140 -9.99 -4.24 -19.42
CA ASP A 140 -9.14 -4.93 -20.40
C ASP A 140 -8.37 -3.94 -21.27
N GLY A 141 -7.07 -4.16 -21.42
CA GLY A 141 -6.20 -3.29 -22.21
C GLY A 141 -5.71 -2.03 -21.48
N VAL A 142 -6.12 -1.82 -20.23
CA VAL A 142 -5.65 -0.74 -19.36
C VAL A 142 -4.67 -1.31 -18.33
N TYR A 143 -3.53 -0.65 -18.17
CA TYR A 143 -2.43 -1.09 -17.32
C TYR A 143 -1.94 0.03 -16.42
N HIS A 144 -1.35 -0.33 -15.28
CA HIS A 144 -0.49 0.56 -14.50
C HIS A 144 0.95 0.02 -14.48
N VAL A 145 1.91 0.85 -14.09
CA VAL A 145 3.32 0.48 -14.04
C VAL A 145 3.76 0.19 -12.61
N ILE A 146 4.49 -0.90 -12.43
CA ILE A 146 5.07 -1.37 -11.16
C ILE A 146 6.59 -1.45 -11.33
N VAL A 147 7.32 -1.01 -10.32
CA VAL A 147 8.78 -1.06 -10.27
C VAL A 147 9.25 -2.06 -9.21
N ASN A 148 10.40 -2.69 -9.43
CA ASN A 148 11.10 -3.48 -8.41
C ASN A 148 12.58 -3.14 -8.44
N VAL A 149 13.20 -3.05 -7.28
CA VAL A 149 14.62 -2.78 -7.15
C VAL A 149 15.30 -3.92 -6.41
N TYR A 150 16.17 -4.63 -7.12
CA TYR A 150 17.07 -5.60 -6.52
C TYR A 150 18.30 -4.84 -6.04
N THR A 151 18.39 -4.57 -4.74
CA THR A 151 19.61 -3.97 -4.16
C THR A 151 20.60 -5.09 -3.82
N MET A 152 21.78 -5.07 -4.43
CA MET A 152 22.79 -6.10 -4.27
C MET A 152 24.15 -5.52 -3.93
N THR A 153 24.84 -6.11 -2.97
CA THR A 153 26.22 -5.77 -2.64
C THR A 153 27.19 -6.36 -3.67
N LYS A 154 28.36 -5.74 -3.87
CA LYS A 154 29.39 -6.27 -4.78
C LYS A 154 29.94 -7.63 -4.38
N ASP A 155 29.80 -8.05 -3.13
CA ASP A 155 30.12 -9.40 -2.65
C ASP A 155 28.96 -10.41 -2.86
N GLY A 156 27.85 -10.00 -3.50
CA GLY A 156 26.80 -10.88 -3.99
C GLY A 156 25.66 -11.17 -2.99
N LYS A 157 25.40 -10.26 -2.04
CA LYS A 157 24.25 -10.35 -1.13
C LYS A 157 23.12 -9.44 -1.58
N LEU A 158 21.89 -9.94 -1.58
CA LEU A 158 20.68 -9.19 -1.91
C LEU A 158 19.97 -8.71 -0.66
N LEU A 159 19.56 -7.44 -0.67
CA LEU A 159 18.63 -6.89 0.29
C LEU A 159 17.22 -7.43 0.02
N THR A 160 16.57 -7.91 1.07
CA THR A 160 15.16 -8.31 1.07
C THR A 160 14.46 -7.70 2.27
N THR A 161 13.23 -7.25 2.10
CA THR A 161 12.39 -6.70 3.17
C THR A 161 11.26 -7.67 3.51
N GLU A 162 10.82 -7.68 4.77
CA GLU A 162 9.65 -8.43 5.23
C GLU A 162 8.44 -7.50 5.34
N ARG A 163 7.32 -7.93 4.77
CA ARG A 163 6.07 -7.16 4.72
C ARG A 163 5.44 -7.01 6.09
N SER A 164 4.96 -5.81 6.38
CA SER A 164 4.18 -5.50 7.58
C SER A 164 2.92 -6.37 7.71
N ARG A 165 2.43 -6.52 8.94
CA ARG A 165 1.30 -7.42 9.30
C ARG A 165 -0.03 -7.06 8.65
N ASN A 166 -0.18 -5.80 8.28
CA ASN A 166 -1.35 -5.17 7.69
C ASN A 166 -1.38 -5.25 6.15
N LYS A 167 -0.29 -5.68 5.53
CA LYS A 167 -0.20 -5.83 4.08
C LYS A 167 -0.86 -7.14 3.62
N THR A 168 -1.25 -7.18 2.34
CA THR A 168 -1.54 -8.45 1.68
C THR A 168 -0.28 -9.33 1.69
N TYR A 169 -0.45 -10.64 1.90
CA TYR A 169 0.67 -11.56 2.15
C TYR A 169 1.57 -11.10 3.33
N PRO A 170 1.00 -10.95 4.54
CA PRO A 170 1.73 -10.42 5.69
C PRO A 170 2.89 -11.35 6.08
N LEU A 171 3.97 -10.77 6.61
CA LEU A 171 5.17 -11.48 7.06
C LEU A 171 5.89 -12.27 5.95
N LYS A 172 5.57 -12.00 4.67
CA LYS A 172 6.33 -12.55 3.55
C LYS A 172 7.46 -11.61 3.16
N TRP A 173 8.53 -12.20 2.66
CA TRP A 173 9.70 -11.52 2.12
C TRP A 173 9.46 -11.11 0.67
N GLU A 174 10.00 -9.96 0.30
CA GLU A 174 9.95 -9.41 -1.05
C GLU A 174 11.20 -8.59 -1.39
N VAL A 175 11.32 -8.20 -2.66
CA VAL A 175 12.21 -7.11 -3.06
C VAL A 175 11.46 -5.78 -3.01
N THR A 176 12.18 -4.70 -2.77
CA THR A 176 11.59 -3.36 -2.67
C THR A 176 10.90 -2.96 -3.96
N GLY A 177 9.69 -2.40 -3.88
CA GLY A 177 8.97 -1.98 -5.07
C GLY A 177 7.50 -1.67 -4.86
N GLY A 178 6.92 -0.96 -5.82
CA GLY A 178 5.54 -0.50 -5.76
C GLY A 178 5.07 0.04 -7.11
N SER A 179 3.85 0.56 -7.14
CA SER A 179 3.34 1.24 -8.34
C SER A 179 3.99 2.61 -8.48
N ILE A 180 4.25 3.04 -9.71
CA ILE A 180 4.67 4.43 -9.91
C ILE A 180 3.48 5.38 -9.74
N LEU A 181 3.75 6.56 -9.18
CA LEU A 181 2.76 7.62 -9.05
C LEU A 181 2.57 8.34 -10.40
N LYS A 182 1.43 9.00 -10.55
CA LYS A 182 1.10 9.81 -11.71
C LYS A 182 2.22 10.80 -12.02
N GLY A 183 2.66 10.82 -13.29
CA GLY A 183 3.71 11.68 -13.79
C GLY A 183 5.13 11.21 -13.51
N GLU A 184 5.33 10.12 -12.75
CA GLU A 184 6.65 9.51 -12.56
C GLU A 184 7.05 8.71 -13.80
N THR A 185 8.35 8.66 -14.06
CA THR A 185 8.96 7.61 -14.86
C THR A 185 9.19 6.36 -14.01
N ALA A 186 9.34 5.20 -14.65
CA ALA A 186 9.68 3.96 -13.96
C ALA A 186 10.98 4.05 -13.14
N ALA A 187 11.97 4.83 -13.58
CA ALA A 187 13.20 5.02 -12.81
C ALA A 187 12.97 5.92 -11.58
N GLU A 188 12.19 6.99 -11.70
CA GLU A 188 11.85 7.88 -10.57
C GLU A 188 11.05 7.13 -9.51
N GLY A 189 10.03 6.37 -9.91
CA GLY A 189 9.28 5.53 -8.99
C GLY A 189 10.16 4.48 -8.31
N ALA A 190 11.11 3.86 -9.03
CA ALA A 190 12.05 2.90 -8.44
C ALA A 190 12.95 3.54 -7.36
N VAL A 191 13.44 4.76 -7.60
CA VAL A 191 14.22 5.51 -6.60
C VAL A 191 13.36 5.89 -5.40
N ARG A 192 12.13 6.35 -5.63
CA ARG A 192 11.18 6.70 -4.55
C ARG A 192 10.87 5.49 -3.68
N GLU A 193 10.40 4.39 -4.26
CA GLU A 193 10.03 3.17 -3.52
C GLU A 193 11.21 2.63 -2.70
N LEU A 194 12.42 2.57 -3.31
CA LEU A 194 13.62 2.16 -2.59
C LEU A 194 13.88 3.09 -1.39
N TYR A 195 13.76 4.40 -1.57
CA TYR A 195 13.99 5.35 -0.50
C TYR A 195 12.93 5.27 0.61
N GLU A 196 11.65 5.16 0.24
CA GLU A 196 10.54 5.08 1.19
C GLU A 196 10.65 3.82 2.05
N GLU A 197 10.82 2.65 1.43
CA GLU A 197 10.81 1.37 2.14
C GLU A 197 12.11 1.03 2.88
N THR A 198 13.24 1.65 2.50
CA THR A 198 14.56 1.28 3.04
C THR A 198 15.45 2.43 3.49
N GLY A 199 15.11 3.69 3.19
CA GLY A 199 15.94 4.85 3.45
C GLY A 199 17.17 4.98 2.54
N ILE A 200 17.39 4.06 1.59
CA ILE A 200 18.54 4.10 0.66
C ILE A 200 18.29 5.19 -0.39
N LYS A 201 19.13 6.24 -0.38
CA LYS A 201 19.10 7.33 -1.36
C LYS A 201 20.09 7.07 -2.49
N ILE A 202 19.57 7.04 -3.72
CA ILE A 202 20.32 6.97 -4.97
C ILE A 202 19.70 7.94 -5.98
N SER A 203 20.34 8.13 -7.13
CA SER A 203 19.72 8.81 -8.28
C SER A 203 19.29 7.82 -9.36
N THR A 204 18.52 8.27 -10.34
CA THR A 204 18.03 7.40 -11.43
C THR A 204 19.17 6.89 -12.31
N GLU A 205 20.30 7.60 -12.36
CA GLU A 205 21.50 7.20 -13.10
C GLU A 205 22.27 6.06 -12.43
N ASP A 206 22.05 5.80 -11.14
CA ASP A 206 22.64 4.69 -10.41
C ASP A 206 21.93 3.35 -10.72
N LEU A 207 20.70 3.42 -11.25
CA LEU A 207 19.89 2.24 -11.55
C LEU A 207 20.37 1.53 -12.82
N ILE A 208 20.64 0.23 -12.69
CA ILE A 208 20.93 -0.64 -13.81
C ILE A 208 19.63 -1.34 -14.23
N VAL A 209 19.19 -1.12 -15.47
CA VAL A 209 17.99 -1.80 -16.01
C VAL A 209 18.25 -3.31 -16.08
N LEU A 210 17.38 -4.11 -15.46
CA LEU A 210 17.42 -5.57 -15.54
C LEU A 210 16.50 -6.08 -16.63
N TYR A 211 15.19 -5.87 -16.49
CA TYR A 211 14.20 -6.34 -17.45
C TYR A 211 12.85 -5.64 -17.24
N SER A 212 12.01 -5.74 -18.26
CA SER A 212 10.62 -5.29 -18.21
C SER A 212 9.69 -6.40 -18.74
N TYR A 213 8.48 -6.48 -18.19
CA TYR A 213 7.51 -7.53 -18.54
C TYR A 213 6.07 -7.06 -18.35
N VAL A 214 5.19 -7.41 -19.29
CA VAL A 214 3.75 -7.09 -19.23
C VAL A 214 2.96 -8.31 -18.76
N ASP A 215 2.30 -8.19 -17.60
CA ASP A 215 1.40 -9.19 -17.05
C ASP A 215 -0.06 -8.84 -17.38
N LYS A 216 -0.52 -9.32 -18.55
CA LYS A 216 -1.88 -9.03 -19.05
C LYS A 216 -2.99 -9.42 -18.06
N PRO A 217 -3.00 -10.63 -17.47
CA PRO A 217 -3.98 -11.00 -16.45
C PRO A 217 -3.99 -10.10 -15.20
N LYS A 218 -2.90 -9.39 -14.93
CA LYS A 218 -2.75 -8.50 -13.77
C LYS A 218 -2.87 -7.02 -14.11
N HIS A 219 -3.05 -6.66 -15.39
CA HIS A 219 -3.12 -5.26 -15.82
C HIS A 219 -1.91 -4.44 -15.35
N ALA A 220 -0.73 -5.07 -15.34
CA ALA A 220 0.49 -4.47 -14.81
C ALA A 220 1.66 -4.60 -15.78
N ILE A 221 2.43 -3.52 -15.91
CA ILE A 221 3.72 -3.47 -16.61
C ILE A 221 4.81 -3.38 -15.54
N TYR A 222 5.69 -4.35 -15.48
CA TYR A 222 6.78 -4.39 -14.52
C TYR A 222 8.06 -3.86 -15.14
N HIS A 223 8.73 -2.95 -14.45
CA HIS A 223 10.14 -2.62 -14.67
C HIS A 223 10.95 -3.08 -13.48
N SER A 224 12.10 -3.71 -13.73
CA SER A 224 13.00 -4.15 -12.67
C SER A 224 14.38 -3.57 -12.87
N TYR A 225 14.94 -3.07 -11.77
CA TYR A 225 16.24 -2.43 -11.72
C TYR A 225 17.15 -3.14 -10.71
N LEU A 226 18.45 -2.97 -10.91
CA LEU A 226 19.50 -3.35 -9.98
C LEU A 226 20.13 -2.08 -9.41
N ASN A 227 20.21 -2.02 -8.09
CA ASN A 227 21.04 -1.06 -7.38
C ASN A 227 22.27 -1.81 -6.83
N LEU A 228 23.45 -1.57 -7.43
CA LEU A 228 24.68 -2.26 -7.06
C LEU A 228 25.49 -1.43 -6.06
N ILE A 229 25.57 -1.88 -4.81
CA ILE A 229 26.22 -1.16 -3.71
C ILE A 229 27.54 -1.82 -3.29
N GLU A 230 28.48 -1.05 -2.74
CA GLU A 230 29.80 -1.57 -2.33
C GLU A 230 29.72 -2.64 -1.24
N LYS A 231 28.80 -2.46 -0.28
CA LYS A 231 28.62 -3.29 0.91
C LYS A 231 27.24 -3.04 1.52
N GLU A 232 26.84 -3.87 2.46
CA GLU A 232 25.60 -3.71 3.24
C GLU A 232 25.53 -2.31 3.87
N VAL A 233 24.34 -1.72 3.82
CA VAL A 233 24.03 -0.43 4.44
C VAL A 233 22.92 -0.59 5.48
N HIS A 234 22.83 0.36 6.40
CA HIS A 234 21.71 0.37 7.33
C HIS A 234 20.42 0.72 6.59
N VAL A 235 19.38 -0.06 6.85
CA VAL A 235 18.04 0.10 6.27
C VAL A 235 17.14 0.72 7.32
N THR A 236 16.44 1.78 6.93
CA THR A 236 15.38 2.41 7.73
C THR A 236 14.05 1.97 7.11
N LEU A 237 13.31 1.14 7.84
CA LEU A 237 12.06 0.55 7.38
C LEU A 237 10.91 1.55 7.44
N GLN A 238 9.93 1.35 6.57
CA GLN A 238 8.72 2.15 6.50
C GLN A 238 7.61 1.51 7.34
N GLU A 239 7.21 2.21 8.40
CA GLU A 239 6.09 1.78 9.24
C GLU A 239 4.83 1.55 8.39
N GLY A 240 4.09 0.48 8.70
CA GLY A 240 2.92 0.05 7.93
C GLY A 240 3.21 -0.64 6.59
N GLU A 241 4.45 -0.62 6.10
CA GLU A 241 4.84 -1.19 4.80
C GLU A 241 5.84 -2.35 4.95
N THR A 242 7.00 -2.07 5.58
CA THR A 242 8.07 -3.04 5.83
C THR A 242 8.40 -3.11 7.32
N MET A 243 8.73 -4.31 7.82
CA MET A 243 8.92 -4.55 9.28
C MET A 243 10.21 -5.29 9.66
N ASP A 244 10.90 -5.90 8.70
CA ASP A 244 12.25 -6.45 8.89
C ASP A 244 13.04 -6.39 7.58
N TYR A 245 14.36 -6.58 7.64
CA TYR A 245 15.20 -6.71 6.46
C TYR A 245 16.38 -7.65 6.69
N MET A 246 16.91 -8.21 5.60
CA MET A 246 18.18 -8.94 5.62
C MET A 246 18.93 -8.82 4.31
N TYR A 247 20.25 -8.96 4.40
CA TYR A 247 21.13 -9.18 3.26
C TYR A 247 21.47 -10.66 3.18
N VAL A 248 21.00 -11.33 2.13
CA VAL A 248 21.19 -12.77 1.92
C VAL A 248 22.12 -13.04 0.74
N PRO A 249 23.11 -13.94 0.86
CA PRO A 249 23.88 -14.41 -0.29
C PRO A 249 22.97 -14.89 -1.41
N TYR A 250 23.37 -14.68 -2.67
CA TYR A 250 22.52 -14.99 -3.83
C TYR A 250 21.88 -16.39 -3.81
N LYS A 251 22.61 -17.43 -3.40
CA LYS A 251 22.06 -18.78 -3.33
C LYS A 251 20.96 -18.91 -2.27
N GLU A 252 21.14 -18.31 -1.11
CA GLU A 252 20.12 -18.27 -0.06
C GLU A 252 18.94 -17.40 -0.49
N PHE A 253 19.17 -16.32 -1.25
CA PHE A 253 18.11 -15.54 -1.88
C PHE A 253 17.29 -16.39 -2.86
N ASP A 254 17.95 -17.18 -3.73
CA ASP A 254 17.28 -18.09 -4.66
C ASP A 254 16.42 -19.12 -3.91
N GLU A 255 16.95 -19.73 -2.84
CA GLU A 255 16.21 -20.65 -1.98
C GLU A 255 15.02 -19.96 -1.30
N LEU A 256 15.21 -18.74 -0.79
CA LEU A 256 14.15 -17.95 -0.16
C LEU A 256 13.03 -17.63 -1.14
N VAL A 257 13.34 -17.13 -2.34
CA VAL A 257 12.34 -16.82 -3.38
C VAL A 257 11.55 -18.06 -3.77
N ASN A 258 12.16 -19.24 -3.73
CA ASN A 258 11.49 -20.51 -4.03
C ASN A 258 10.71 -21.11 -2.85
N SER A 259 10.82 -20.52 -1.64
CA SER A 259 10.14 -20.98 -0.43
C SER A 259 8.72 -20.40 -0.30
N ASP A 260 7.95 -20.90 0.66
CA ASP A 260 6.65 -20.34 1.03
C ASP A 260 6.75 -18.99 1.76
N ARG A 261 7.96 -18.56 2.16
CA ARG A 261 8.19 -17.30 2.87
C ARG A 261 8.18 -16.08 1.95
N PHE A 262 8.27 -16.25 0.63
CA PHE A 262 8.37 -15.14 -0.32
C PHE A 262 7.03 -14.82 -1.00
N VAL A 263 6.80 -13.58 -1.41
CA VAL A 263 5.53 -13.16 -2.05
C VAL A 263 5.24 -13.94 -3.35
N PRO A 264 4.11 -14.67 -3.47
CA PRO A 264 3.85 -15.56 -4.60
C PRO A 264 3.86 -14.91 -6.00
N SER A 265 3.44 -13.64 -6.11
CA SER A 265 3.50 -12.91 -7.38
C SER A 265 4.92 -12.64 -7.83
N GLU A 266 5.87 -12.45 -6.92
CA GLU A 266 7.28 -12.26 -7.24
C GLU A 266 7.98 -13.56 -7.59
N GLN A 267 7.66 -14.65 -6.90
CA GLN A 267 8.24 -15.97 -7.22
C GLN A 267 8.00 -16.34 -8.69
N ARG A 268 6.79 -16.07 -9.21
CA ARG A 268 6.45 -16.33 -10.62
C ARG A 268 7.29 -15.49 -11.58
N ARG A 269 7.53 -14.21 -11.24
CA ARG A 269 8.32 -13.29 -12.05
C ARG A 269 9.81 -13.67 -12.03
N TYR A 270 10.35 -13.98 -10.86
CA TYR A 270 11.72 -14.47 -10.69
C TYR A 270 11.98 -15.76 -11.49
N LYS A 271 11.04 -16.71 -11.46
CA LYS A 271 11.10 -17.98 -12.22
C LYS A 271 11.02 -17.82 -13.73
N ASN A 272 10.58 -16.67 -14.26
CA ASN A 272 10.57 -16.39 -15.70
C ASN A 272 11.97 -16.10 -16.28
N GLN A 273 13.03 -16.52 -15.57
CA GLN A 273 14.46 -16.62 -15.92
C GLN A 273 15.18 -15.33 -16.34
N ALA A 274 14.50 -14.23 -16.65
CA ALA A 274 15.13 -12.96 -16.99
C ALA A 274 15.90 -12.36 -15.80
N VAL A 275 15.31 -12.40 -14.59
CA VAL A 275 15.91 -11.86 -13.37
C VAL A 275 17.18 -12.62 -13.00
N PHE A 276 17.06 -13.95 -12.84
CA PHE A 276 18.17 -14.84 -12.49
C PHE A 276 19.35 -14.68 -13.46
N THR A 277 19.06 -14.69 -14.77
CA THR A 277 20.09 -14.57 -15.81
C THR A 277 20.79 -13.21 -15.79
N MET A 278 20.09 -12.15 -15.38
CA MET A 278 20.67 -10.82 -15.32
C MET A 278 21.44 -10.59 -14.02
N LEU A 279 20.89 -10.97 -12.87
CA LEU A 279 21.54 -10.86 -11.57
C LEU A 279 22.83 -11.68 -11.51
N SER A 280 22.83 -12.90 -12.06
CA SER A 280 24.01 -13.77 -12.06
C SER A 280 25.24 -13.17 -12.75
N ARG A 281 25.08 -12.18 -13.64
CA ARG A 281 26.20 -11.48 -14.29
C ARG A 281 26.98 -10.58 -13.35
N PHE A 282 26.42 -10.25 -12.20
CA PHE A 282 27.00 -9.34 -11.22
C PHE A 282 27.46 -10.08 -9.95
N ILE A 283 27.30 -11.40 -9.90
CA ILE A 283 27.76 -12.24 -8.79
C ILE A 283 29.24 -12.56 -9.00
N PRO A 284 30.10 -12.36 -7.98
CA PRO A 284 31.49 -12.82 -8.05
C PRO A 284 31.59 -14.34 -8.22
N ASP A 285 32.57 -14.84 -8.97
CA ASP A 285 32.80 -16.29 -9.17
C ASP A 285 32.92 -17.08 -7.84
N SER A 286 33.37 -16.41 -6.77
CA SER A 286 33.46 -16.99 -5.42
C SER A 286 32.11 -17.22 -4.74
N ALA A 287 31.06 -16.50 -5.13
CA ALA A 287 29.71 -16.66 -4.61
C ALA A 287 28.81 -17.57 -5.48
N ALA A 288 29.23 -17.87 -6.72
CA ALA A 288 28.55 -18.82 -7.61
C ALA A 288 28.87 -20.31 -7.30
N SER A 289 29.84 -20.57 -6.41
CA SER A 289 30.49 -21.88 -6.25
C SER A 289 30.25 -22.59 -4.90
N THR A 290 29.35 -22.09 -4.06
CA THR A 290 29.00 -22.69 -2.76
C THR A 290 27.50 -22.82 -2.62
#